data_AF-A0A7X9WI84-F1
#
_entry.id   AF-A0A7X9WI84-F1
#
_cell.length_a   1.000
_cell.length_b   1.000
_cell.length_c   1.000
_cell.angle_alpha   90.00
_cell.angle_beta   90.00
_cell.angle_gamma   90.00
#
_symmetry.space_group_name_H-M   'P 1'
#
loop_
_entity.id
_entity.type
_entity.pdbx_description
1 polymer ?
#
loop_
_entity_poly.entity_id
_entity_poly.type
_entity_poly.pdbx_seq_one_letter_code
_entity_poly.pdbx_strand_id
1 'polypeptide(L)' 'MNGGLKTYKQRQVGLLSSLLIFLAFIFQNIYVLVTKHELVPEMLSTFSLLVFLILATLCVKQVIYNYRHRP' A
#
# COMPACT_ATOMS: atom_id res chain seq x y z
N MET A 1 -27.78 -7.20 14.32
CA MET A 1 -27.13 -7.34 12.99
C MET A 1 -26.24 -6.16 12.57
N ASN A 2 -26.21 -5.01 13.25
CA ASN A 2 -25.41 -3.83 12.82
C ASN A 2 -23.90 -3.88 13.11
N GLY A 3 -23.41 -4.84 13.90
CA GLY A 3 -21.99 -4.93 14.28
C GLY A 3 -21.06 -5.30 13.12
N GLY A 4 -21.44 -6.29 12.30
CA GLY A 4 -20.60 -6.77 11.19
C GLY A 4 -20.35 -5.73 10.10
N LEU A 5 -21.36 -4.90 9.79
CA LEU A 5 -21.26 -3.86 8.78
C LEU A 5 -20.32 -2.70 9.19
N LYS A 6 -20.31 -2.36 10.49
CA LYS A 6 -19.43 -1.32 11.05
C LYS A 6 -17.97 -1.76 11.03
N THR A 7 -17.69 -3.01 11.42
CA THR A 7 -16.36 -3.61 11.36
C THR A 7 -15.86 -3.74 9.92
N TYR A 8 -16.72 -4.12 8.97
CA TYR A 8 -16.40 -4.15 7.55
C TYR A 8 -15.95 -2.78 7.03
N LYS A 9 -16.75 -1.72 7.26
CA LYS A 9 -16.44 -0.36 6.80
C LYS A 9 -15.13 0.16 7.41
N GLN A 10 -14.90 -0.07 8.71
CA GLN A 10 -13.67 0.34 9.37
C GLN A 10 -12.44 -0.38 8.79
N ARG A 11 -12.54 -1.70 8.54
CA ARG A 11 -11.45 -2.47 7.92
C ARG A 11 -11.18 -2.01 6.48
N GLN A 12 -12.23 -1.73 5.71
CA GLN A 12 -12.11 -1.20 4.34
C GLN A 12 -11.39 0.16 4.31
N VAL A 13 -11.76 1.07 5.22
CA VAL A 13 -11.14 2.39 5.34
C VAL A 13 -9.67 2.26 5.73
N GLY A 14 -9.35 1.40 6.70
CA GLY A 14 -7.95 1.15 7.09
C GLY A 14 -7.10 0.63 5.93
N LEU A 15 -7.63 -0.32 5.15
CA LEU A 15 -6.94 -0.84 3.96
C LEU A 15 -6.72 0.24 2.90
N LEU A 16 -7.73 1.08 2.63
CA LEU A 16 -7.61 2.18 1.66
C LEU A 16 -6.58 3.22 2.11
N SER A 17 -6.58 3.59 3.39
CA SER A 17 -5.59 4.52 3.96
C SER A 17 -4.17 3.96 3.84
N SER A 18 -3.97 2.68 4.16
CA SER A 18 -2.67 2.01 3.98
C SER A 18 -2.22 2.00 2.52
N LEU A 19 -3.15 1.79 1.58
CA LEU A 19 -2.85 1.81 0.15
C LEU A 19 -2.33 3.18 -0.29
N LEU A 20 -2.97 4.26 0.16
CA LEU A 20 -2.54 5.64 -0.14
C LEU A 20 -1.13 5.92 0.41
N ILE A 21 -0.83 5.45 1.62
CA ILE A 21 0.50 5.59 2.22
C ILE A 21 1.54 4.85 1.37
N PHE A 22 1.27 3.59 0.98
CA PHE A 22 2.19 2.82 0.14
C PHE A 22 2.43 3.48 -1.22
N LEU A 23 1.39 4.04 -1.84
CA LEU A 23 1.52 4.78 -3.10
C LEU A 23 2.41 6.03 -2.96
N ALA A 24 2.27 6.77 -1.86
CA ALA A 24 3.14 7.92 -1.59
C ALA A 24 4.62 7.51 -1.45
N PHE A 25 4.89 6.41 -0.76
CA PHE A 25 6.25 5.86 -0.65
C PHE A 25 6.78 5.35 -1.99
N ILE A 26 5.96 4.65 -2.79
CA ILE A 26 6.34 4.20 -4.13
C ILE A 26 6.73 5.40 -4.99
N PHE A 27 5.90 6.45 -5.00
CA PHE A 27 6.19 7.68 -5.75
C PHE A 27 7.50 8.32 -5.30
N GLN A 28 7.72 8.46 -4.00
CA GLN A 28 8.95 9.02 -3.45
C GLN A 28 10.19 8.22 -3.85
N ASN A 29 10.11 6.89 -3.82
CA ASN A 29 11.22 6.02 -4.23
C ASN A 29 11.53 6.15 -5.72
N ILE A 30 10.50 6.17 -6.57
CA ILE A 30 10.67 6.40 -8.01
C ILE A 30 11.30 7.76 -8.26
N TYR A 31 10.87 8.80 -7.55
CA TYR A 31 11.46 10.13 -7.66
C TYR A 31 12.95 10.12 -7.29
N VAL A 32 13.34 9.45 -6.20
CA VAL A 32 14.75 9.31 -5.83
C VAL A 32 15.53 8.57 -6.92
N LEU A 33 15.02 7.44 -7.43
CA LEU A 33 15.69 6.68 -8.50
C LEU A 33 15.88 7.47 -9.80
N VAL A 34 14.96 8.38 -10.12
CA VAL A 34 15.01 9.18 -11.34
C VAL A 34 15.88 10.44 -11.17
N THR A 35 15.94 11.01 -9.97
CA THR A 35 16.59 12.32 -9.73
C THR A 35 17.93 12.25 -9.01
N LYS A 36 18.21 11.15 -8.31
CA LYS A 36 19.45 10.94 -7.56
C LYS A 36 20.18 9.75 -8.17
N HIS A 37 21.42 10.00 -8.60
CA HIS A 37 22.31 8.98 -9.16
C HIS A 37 23.44 8.61 -8.21
N GLU A 38 23.16 8.69 -6.90
CA GLU A 38 24.07 8.28 -5.86
C GLU A 38 23.76 6.83 -5.48
N LEU A 39 24.80 5.99 -5.43
CA LEU A 39 24.67 4.54 -5.21
C LEU A 39 23.86 4.19 -3.96
N VAL A 40 24.07 4.89 -2.85
CA VAL A 40 23.41 4.58 -1.57
C VAL A 40 21.90 4.89 -1.61
N PRO A 41 21.45 6.10 -1.99
CA PRO A 41 20.04 6.39 -2.22
C PRO A 41 19.38 5.45 -3.23
N GLU A 42 20.05 5.10 -4.33
CA GLU A 42 19.50 4.19 -5.34
C GLU A 42 19.29 2.77 -4.80
N MET A 43 20.28 2.20 -4.07
CA MET A 43 20.13 0.87 -3.47
C MET A 43 19.01 0.83 -2.42
N LEU A 44 18.97 1.84 -1.53
CA LEU A 44 17.94 1.93 -0.50
C LEU A 44 16.54 2.10 -1.11
N SER A 45 16.42 2.96 -2.11
CA SER A 45 15.13 3.21 -2.76
C SER A 45 14.66 2.02 -3.58
N THR A 46 15.55 1.31 -4.26
CA THR A 46 15.24 0.07 -4.98
C THR A 46 14.72 -1.02 -4.03
N PHE A 47 15.43 -1.26 -2.92
CA PHE A 47 15.00 -2.25 -1.93
C PHE A 47 13.66 -1.87 -1.30
N SER A 48 13.50 -0.62 -0.89
CA SER A 48 12.25 -0.18 -0.28
C SER A 48 11.08 -0.20 -1.27
N LEU A 49 11.32 0.14 -2.54
CA LEU A 49 10.31 0.08 -3.61
C LEU A 49 9.78 -1.35 -3.77
N LEU A 50 10.65 -2.36 -3.80
CA LEU A 50 10.22 -3.77 -3.85
C LEU A 50 9.30 -4.13 -2.68
N VAL A 51 9.67 -3.73 -1.47
CA VAL A 51 8.86 -3.99 -0.26
C VAL A 51 7.49 -3.32 -0.37
N PHE A 52 7.43 -2.04 -0.76
CA PHE A 52 6.16 -1.31 -0.87
C PHE A 52 5.27 -1.85 -2.00
N LEU A 53 5.83 -2.33 -3.11
CA LEU A 53 5.06 -2.98 -4.17
C LEU A 53 4.43 -4.29 -3.70
N ILE A 54 5.15 -5.10 -2.92
CA ILE A 54 4.61 -6.33 -2.33
C ILE A 54 3.48 -5.99 -1.36
N LEU A 55 3.71 -5.04 -0.45
CA LEU A 55 2.71 -4.62 0.55
C LEU A 55 1.47 -4.04 -0.12
N ALA A 56 1.62 -3.20 -1.15
CA ALA A 56 0.51 -2.67 -1.94
C ALA A 56 -0.29 -3.80 -2.59
N THR A 57 0.38 -4.79 -3.20
CA THR A 57 -0.29 -5.95 -3.81
C THR A 57 -1.08 -6.76 -2.79
N LEU A 58 -0.53 -7.02 -1.60
CA LEU A 58 -1.22 -7.71 -0.52
C LEU A 58 -2.44 -6.91 -0.03
N CYS A 59 -2.29 -5.59 0.09
CA CYS A 59 -3.36 -4.70 0.52
C CYS A 59 -4.51 -4.66 -0.51
N VAL A 60 -4.21 -4.57 -1.82
CA VAL A 60 -5.21 -4.68 -2.90
C VAL A 60 -5.95 -6.02 -2.81
N LYS A 61 -5.23 -7.14 -2.66
CA LYS A 61 -5.86 -8.46 -2.50
C LYS A 61 -6.83 -8.49 -1.32
N GLN A 62 -6.45 -7.89 -0.19
CA GLN A 62 -7.34 -7.79 0.97
C GLN A 62 -8.54 -6.88 0.72
N VAL A 63 -8.38 -5.73 0.05
CA VAL A 63 -9.50 -4.85 -0.33
C VAL A 63 -10.51 -5.61 -1.19
N ILE A 64 -10.03 -6.34 -2.21
CA ILE A 64 -10.89 -7.14 -3.10
C ILE A 64 -11.57 -8.27 -2.33
N TYR A 65 -10.83 -8.99 -1.49
CA TYR A 65 -11.37 -10.07 -0.67
C TYR A 65 -12.49 -9.56 0.24
N ASN A 66 -12.24 -8.46 0.95
CA ASN A 66 -13.20 -7.84 1.86
C ASN A 66 -14.43 -7.37 1.07
N TYR A 67 -14.24 -6.74 -0.10
CA TYR A 67 -15.35 -6.31 -0.97
C TYR A 67 -16.22 -7.47 -1.46
N ARG A 68 -15.61 -8.60 -1.85
CA ARG A 68 -16.35 -9.79 -2.31
C ARG A 68 -17.14 -10.50 -1.21
N HIS A 69 -16.67 -10.45 0.04
CA HIS A 69 -17.30 -11.10 1.19
C HIS A 69 -18.03 -10.08 2.08
N ARG A 70 -18.61 -9.05 1.45
CA ARG A 70 -19.36 -8.01 2.15
C ARG A 70 -20.55 -8.66 2.89
N PRO A 71 -20.75 -8.36 4.19
CA PRO A 71 -21.92 -8.83 4.93
C PRO A 71 -23.22 -8.16 4.45
#